data_AF-A0A6C0FLS0-F1
#
_entry.id   AF-A0A6C0FLS0-F1
#
_cell.length_a   1.000
_cell.length_b   1.000
_cell.length_c   1.000
_cell.angle_alpha   90.00
_cell.angle_beta   90.00
_cell.angle_gamma   90.00
#
_symmetry.space_group_name_H-M   'P 1'
#
loop_
_entity.id
_entity.type
_entity.pdbx_description
1 polymer ?
#
loop_
_entity_poly.entity_id
_entity_poly.type
_entity_poly.pdbx_seq_one_letter_code
_entity_poly.pdbx_strand_id
1 'polypeptide(L)'
;MPPTLPTAALRPRLTVPAPEATPTPDESVVEEVGNVVGPVLAVAAGVVAAYLVAMLVGVLVRRLARRSPVAADLTRRSRRPTRAVLLVVGVWVALRLSTDPAPWRVAVEHVLLILLIVALAWLVGSLAFVLEDAALARYRIDVEDNRRARRVRTQVQLLRRITVAVLVVCAIAAILLTFPSARTFGASLLASAGLLSIVAGLAAQSSLANVFAGMQLAFTDAIRVDDVVVVDGEWGRIEEITLTYVVVHVWDDRRLILPSTHFTTTPFENWTRRQADLLGTVELDLDWEVPVDAMRAELSRLLEATDLWDGRVGILQVTDAVGGAVRVRVLASARDAPTLFDLRCYVREGLVGWLQREAPEGLPRTRWEARGPLAEPPDRRGDARPDDRARPDDRARPDDRARPDDRARPDDRARQDDLTRPVDLTRPDQPAPDDSSPRTRRERARDAVEDTLLMPPAAQDARLFTGSIEALERSRSFQGPGQDVFDEREQHAEETDPGTRG
;
A
#
# COMPACT_ATOMS: atom_id res chain seq x y z
N MET A 1 80.33 98.54 33.39
CA MET A 1 81.16 98.39 34.61
C MET A 1 80.33 97.65 35.68
N PRO A 2 80.93 97.13 36.76
CA PRO A 2 80.37 96.05 37.62
C PRO A 2 79.38 96.62 38.70
N PRO A 3 78.82 95.87 39.70
CA PRO A 3 79.29 94.57 40.22
C PRO A 3 78.29 93.52 40.82
N THR A 4 78.87 92.36 41.15
CA THR A 4 78.63 91.45 42.32
C THR A 4 77.30 90.69 42.58
N LEU A 5 77.49 89.36 42.65
CA LEU A 5 77.01 88.31 43.59
C LEU A 5 76.78 88.78 45.08
N PRO A 6 76.15 88.01 46.01
CA PRO A 6 76.10 86.53 46.05
C PRO A 6 74.84 85.80 46.60
N THR A 7 74.89 84.48 46.38
CA THR A 7 74.36 83.31 47.12
C THR A 7 73.63 83.49 48.47
N ALA A 8 72.45 82.86 48.58
CA ALA A 8 71.88 82.30 49.82
C ALA A 8 71.12 80.99 49.48
N ALA A 9 70.82 80.13 50.47
CA ALA A 9 70.51 78.71 50.24
C ALA A 9 69.11 78.23 50.72
N LEU A 10 68.83 76.93 50.47
CA LEU A 10 67.80 76.07 51.08
C LEU A 10 66.31 76.27 50.69
N ARG A 11 65.79 75.36 49.85
CA ARG A 11 64.91 74.22 50.27
C ARG A 11 64.40 73.42 49.04
N PRO A 12 64.14 72.10 49.17
CA PRO A 12 63.45 71.35 48.12
C PRO A 12 61.97 71.77 48.03
N ARG A 13 61.45 71.95 46.82
CA ARG A 13 60.00 72.07 46.60
C ARG A 13 59.38 70.68 46.51
N LEU A 14 58.42 70.41 47.38
CA LEU A 14 57.54 69.25 47.29
C LEU A 14 56.75 69.31 45.98
N THR A 15 56.67 68.17 45.27
CA THR A 15 55.76 68.02 44.13
C THR A 15 54.34 68.02 44.65
N VAL A 16 53.57 69.07 44.34
CA VAL A 16 52.14 69.10 44.60
C VAL A 16 51.45 68.32 43.47
N PRO A 17 50.75 67.21 43.75
CA PRO A 17 49.93 66.56 42.74
C PRO A 17 48.77 67.47 42.33
N ALA A 18 48.38 67.43 41.06
CA ALA A 18 47.17 68.13 40.61
C ALA A 18 45.94 67.53 41.30
N PRO A 19 44.89 68.33 41.60
CA PRO A 19 43.67 67.82 42.19
C PRO A 19 42.98 66.86 41.22
N GLU A 20 42.75 65.62 41.65
CA GLU A 20 41.88 64.70 40.95
C GLU A 20 40.45 65.25 40.98
N ALA A 21 39.81 65.34 39.81
CA ALA A 21 38.44 65.83 39.72
C ALA A 21 37.47 64.76 40.23
N THR A 22 36.96 64.94 41.46
CA THR A 22 35.86 64.13 41.98
C THR A 22 34.57 64.44 41.19
N PRO A 23 33.91 63.43 40.61
CA PRO A 23 32.66 63.65 39.88
C PRO A 23 31.57 64.16 40.84
N THR A 24 30.79 65.13 40.37
CA THR A 24 29.69 65.69 41.18
C THR A 24 28.53 64.70 41.29
N PRO A 25 27.91 64.52 42.47
CA PRO A 25 26.96 63.41 42.72
C PRO A 25 25.66 63.51 41.90
N ASP A 26 25.33 64.66 41.33
CA ASP A 26 24.16 64.79 40.45
C ASP A 26 24.35 64.08 39.10
N GLU A 27 25.56 64.11 38.51
CA GLU A 27 25.80 63.50 37.19
C GLU A 27 25.70 61.97 37.24
N SER A 28 26.29 61.33 38.26
CA SER A 28 26.21 59.87 38.42
C SER A 28 24.79 59.38 38.71
N VAL A 29 23.99 60.14 39.46
CA VAL A 29 22.58 59.81 39.70
C VAL A 29 21.74 60.00 38.43
N VAL A 30 22.03 61.00 37.59
CA VAL A 30 21.35 61.20 36.31
C VAL A 30 21.70 60.09 35.31
N GLU A 31 22.95 59.64 35.25
CA GLU A 31 23.33 58.45 34.46
C GLU A 31 22.67 57.17 34.98
N GLU A 32 22.68 56.93 36.30
CA GLU A 32 22.10 55.71 36.89
C GLU A 32 20.57 55.66 36.68
N VAL A 33 19.87 56.77 36.89
CA VAL A 33 18.43 56.88 36.61
C VAL A 33 18.14 56.76 35.11
N GLY A 34 18.96 57.38 34.24
CA GLY A 34 18.82 57.27 32.78
C GLY A 34 18.93 55.82 32.28
N ASN A 35 19.93 55.09 32.78
CA ASN A 35 20.18 53.68 32.45
C ASN A 35 19.07 52.73 32.93
N VAL A 36 18.24 53.11 33.90
CA VAL A 36 17.07 52.32 34.34
C VAL A 36 15.78 52.77 33.65
N VAL A 37 15.52 54.07 33.55
CA VAL A 37 14.25 54.62 33.03
C VAL A 37 14.12 54.43 31.52
N GLY A 38 15.20 54.59 30.76
CA GLY A 38 15.20 54.41 29.30
C GLY A 38 14.74 53.00 28.87
N PRO A 39 15.41 51.93 29.32
CA PRO A 39 14.99 50.55 29.05
C PRO A 39 13.56 50.23 29.48
N VAL A 40 13.10 50.73 30.63
CA VAL A 40 11.73 50.50 31.11
C VAL A 40 10.69 51.15 30.21
N LEU A 41 10.90 52.40 29.79
CA LEU A 41 10.00 53.10 28.87
C LEU A 41 9.96 52.43 27.49
N ALA A 42 11.11 51.98 26.98
CA ALA A 42 11.17 51.29 25.70
C ALA A 42 10.57 49.88 25.73
N VAL A 43 10.76 49.11 26.80
CA VAL A 43 10.07 47.82 26.98
C VAL A 43 8.56 48.03 27.07
N ALA A 44 8.08 49.08 27.76
CA ALA A 44 6.66 49.44 27.77
C ALA A 44 6.14 49.81 26.37
N ALA A 45 6.87 50.64 25.62
CA ALA A 45 6.54 50.96 24.23
C ALA A 45 6.55 49.71 23.32
N GLY A 46 7.47 48.78 23.55
CA GLY A 46 7.56 47.47 22.89
C GLY A 46 6.35 46.58 23.16
N VAL A 47 5.90 46.49 24.42
CA VAL A 47 4.68 45.77 24.80
C VAL A 47 3.46 46.40 24.11
N VAL A 48 3.36 47.73 24.06
CA VAL A 48 2.27 48.44 23.36
C VAL A 48 2.31 48.17 21.85
N ALA A 49 3.48 48.28 21.21
CA ALA A 49 3.65 47.97 19.79
C ALA A 49 3.29 46.50 19.47
N ALA A 50 3.76 45.56 20.29
CA ALA A 50 3.43 44.14 20.17
C ALA A 50 1.93 43.87 20.30
N TYR A 51 1.27 44.54 21.27
CA TYR A 51 -0.16 44.44 21.49
C TYR A 51 -0.96 45.02 20.33
N LEU A 52 -0.54 46.15 19.75
CA LEU A 52 -1.13 46.76 18.56
C LEU A 52 -0.97 45.86 17.33
N VAL A 53 0.22 45.29 17.08
CA VAL A 53 0.45 44.31 15.99
C VAL A 53 -0.42 43.07 16.19
N ALA A 54 -0.49 42.52 17.40
CA ALA A 54 -1.33 41.36 17.71
C ALA A 54 -2.84 41.68 17.67
N MET A 55 -3.23 42.95 17.82
CA MET A 55 -4.59 43.40 17.56
C MET A 55 -4.86 43.51 16.06
N LEU A 56 -3.95 44.09 15.28
CA LEU A 56 -4.04 44.23 13.83
C LEU A 56 -4.13 42.87 13.14
N VAL A 57 -3.24 41.92 13.47
CA VAL A 57 -3.34 40.51 13.04
C VAL A 57 -4.67 39.91 13.48
N GLY A 58 -5.09 40.13 14.72
CA GLY A 58 -6.39 39.68 15.24
C GLY A 58 -7.62 40.25 14.51
N VAL A 59 -7.49 41.41 13.87
CA VAL A 59 -8.52 42.06 13.04
C VAL A 59 -8.44 41.58 11.59
N LEU A 60 -7.25 41.47 11.00
CA LEU A 60 -7.04 40.98 9.64
C LEU A 60 -7.52 39.53 9.49
N VAL A 61 -7.12 38.65 10.40
CA VAL A 61 -7.59 37.25 10.40
C VAL A 61 -9.09 37.19 10.72
N ARG A 62 -9.64 38.09 11.56
CA ARG A 62 -11.12 38.22 11.70
C ARG A 62 -11.80 38.59 10.38
N ARG A 63 -11.23 39.50 9.58
CA ARG A 63 -11.79 39.95 8.30
C ARG A 63 -11.79 38.83 7.28
N LEU A 64 -10.72 38.04 7.22
CA LEU A 64 -10.59 36.87 6.34
C LEU A 64 -11.50 35.71 6.80
N ALA A 65 -11.57 35.44 8.11
CA ALA A 65 -12.36 34.36 8.70
C ALA A 65 -13.88 34.52 8.56
N ARG A 66 -14.40 35.71 8.17
CA ARG A 66 -15.83 35.89 7.85
C ARG A 66 -16.32 35.01 6.70
N ARG A 67 -15.41 34.41 5.91
CA ARG A 67 -15.74 33.51 4.79
C ARG A 67 -15.90 32.03 5.15
N SER A 68 -15.66 31.61 6.40
CA SER A 68 -15.85 30.19 6.80
C SER A 68 -16.07 30.02 8.32
N PRO A 69 -17.02 29.20 8.77
CA PRO A 69 -17.21 28.90 10.19
C PRO A 69 -15.97 28.23 10.82
N VAL A 70 -15.30 27.35 10.08
CA VAL A 70 -14.05 26.70 10.53
C VAL A 70 -12.96 27.74 10.79
N ALA A 71 -12.87 28.76 9.93
CA ALA A 71 -11.92 29.87 10.13
C ALA A 71 -12.28 30.74 11.34
N ALA A 72 -13.58 30.92 11.65
CA ALA A 72 -14.02 31.67 12.83
C ALA A 72 -13.53 31.02 14.14
N ASP A 73 -13.58 29.69 14.24
CA ASP A 73 -13.16 28.95 15.44
C ASP A 73 -11.65 28.72 15.51
N LEU A 74 -10.97 28.52 14.37
CA LEU A 74 -9.52 28.66 14.25
C LEU A 74 -9.02 29.99 14.85
N THR A 75 -9.67 31.09 14.45
CA THR A 75 -9.34 32.42 14.97
C THR A 75 -9.86 32.65 16.40
N ARG A 76 -10.63 31.75 17.01
CA ARG A 76 -10.99 31.82 18.43
C ARG A 76 -9.93 31.13 19.29
N ARG A 77 -9.47 29.93 18.89
CA ARG A 77 -8.48 29.13 19.67
C ARG A 77 -7.04 29.64 19.53
N SER A 78 -6.57 29.89 18.30
CA SER A 78 -5.17 30.28 18.03
C SER A 78 -4.80 31.68 18.56
N ARG A 79 -5.81 32.56 18.73
CA ARG A 79 -5.66 33.97 19.12
C ARG A 79 -4.85 34.23 20.39
N ARG A 80 -4.85 33.29 21.36
CA ARG A 80 -4.10 33.41 22.62
C ARG A 80 -2.59 33.17 22.42
N PRO A 81 -2.13 32.01 21.90
CA PRO A 81 -0.70 31.82 21.63
C PRO A 81 -0.14 32.75 20.55
N THR A 82 -0.90 33.17 19.52
CA THR A 82 -0.39 34.19 18.56
C THR A 82 -0.05 35.51 19.29
N ARG A 83 -0.87 35.91 20.26
CA ARG A 83 -0.59 37.08 21.11
C ARG A 83 0.62 36.87 22.02
N ALA A 84 0.80 35.68 22.58
CA ALA A 84 1.97 35.35 23.40
C ALA A 84 3.27 35.43 22.59
N VAL A 85 3.32 34.82 21.39
CA VAL A 85 4.46 34.90 20.48
C VAL A 85 4.78 36.34 20.10
N LEU A 86 3.77 37.11 19.66
CA LEU A 86 3.99 38.52 19.26
C LEU A 86 4.43 39.40 20.44
N LEU A 87 3.92 39.17 21.66
CA LEU A 87 4.37 39.87 22.87
C LEU A 87 5.83 39.57 23.18
N VAL A 88 6.24 38.31 23.20
CA VAL A 88 7.64 37.92 23.48
C VAL A 88 8.59 38.49 22.41
N VAL A 89 8.23 38.39 21.12
CA VAL A 89 9.03 38.97 20.03
C VAL A 89 9.13 40.49 20.15
N GLY A 90 8.03 41.19 20.41
CA GLY A 90 8.05 42.66 20.52
C GLY A 90 8.80 43.18 21.75
N VAL A 91 8.73 42.48 22.88
CA VAL A 91 9.57 42.77 24.06
C VAL A 91 11.05 42.57 23.74
N TRP A 92 11.41 41.47 23.05
CA TRP A 92 12.80 41.20 22.66
C TRP A 92 13.34 42.23 21.67
N VAL A 93 12.54 42.61 20.67
CA VAL A 93 12.90 43.67 19.70
C VAL A 93 13.09 45.02 20.40
N ALA A 94 12.20 45.41 21.31
CA ALA A 94 12.32 46.68 22.02
C ALA A 94 13.52 46.72 22.97
N LEU A 95 13.79 45.64 23.71
CA LEU A 95 14.99 45.49 24.53
C LEU A 95 16.27 45.57 23.66
N ARG A 96 16.26 44.94 22.47
CA ARG A 96 17.36 44.98 21.50
C ARG A 96 17.61 46.36 20.90
N LEU A 97 16.59 47.23 20.84
CA LEU A 97 16.66 48.56 20.24
C LEU A 97 16.98 49.70 21.23
N SER A 98 16.77 49.50 22.54
CA SER A 98 16.88 50.58 23.54
C SER A 98 17.86 50.33 24.68
N THR A 99 18.44 49.14 24.78
CA THR A 99 19.38 48.79 25.84
C THR A 99 20.70 48.38 25.21
N ASP A 100 21.80 49.01 25.59
CA ASP A 100 23.14 48.63 25.10
C ASP A 100 23.58 47.22 25.53
N PRO A 101 24.70 46.68 25.00
CA PRO A 101 25.16 45.31 25.27
C PRO A 101 25.64 45.03 26.72
N ALA A 102 24.74 45.07 27.69
CA ALA A 102 25.03 44.80 29.10
C ALA A 102 24.99 43.30 29.47
N PRO A 103 25.74 42.81 30.47
CA PRO A 103 25.74 41.39 30.87
C PRO A 103 24.38 40.85 31.30
N TRP A 104 23.58 41.65 32.02
CA TRP A 104 22.24 41.26 32.46
C TRP A 104 21.28 41.06 31.28
N ARG A 105 21.45 41.85 30.20
CA ARG A 105 20.63 41.78 28.98
C ARG A 105 20.79 40.42 28.29
N VAL A 106 21.99 39.83 28.32
CA VAL A 106 22.23 38.47 27.78
C VAL A 106 21.36 37.42 28.48
N ALA A 107 21.22 37.51 29.82
CA ALA A 107 20.35 36.61 30.58
C ALA A 107 18.86 36.84 30.26
N VAL A 108 18.42 38.11 30.16
CA VAL A 108 17.03 38.44 29.81
C VAL A 108 16.67 37.96 28.39
N GLU A 109 17.56 38.15 27.41
CA GLU A 109 17.35 37.64 26.04
C GLU A 109 17.30 36.10 26.00
N HIS A 110 18.07 35.41 26.84
CA HIS A 110 18.01 33.95 26.96
C HIS A 110 16.65 33.48 27.54
N VAL A 111 16.11 34.19 28.54
CA VAL A 111 14.76 33.92 29.07
C VAL A 111 13.69 34.21 28.02
N LEU A 112 13.81 35.29 27.25
CA LEU A 112 12.90 35.61 26.14
C LEU A 112 12.94 34.55 25.03
N LEU A 113 14.10 33.99 24.72
CA LEU A 113 14.26 32.87 23.77
C LEU A 113 13.51 31.62 24.28
N ILE A 114 13.68 31.25 25.56
CA ILE A 114 12.95 30.12 26.18
C ILE A 114 11.43 30.37 26.16
N LEU A 115 10.99 31.57 26.51
CA LEU A 115 9.57 31.97 26.41
C LEU A 115 9.04 31.91 24.97
N LEU A 116 9.86 32.23 23.98
CA LEU A 116 9.50 32.13 22.56
C LEU A 116 9.33 30.67 22.13
N ILE A 117 10.21 29.75 22.55
CA ILE A 117 10.07 28.31 22.28
C ILE A 117 8.74 27.79 22.86
N VAL A 118 8.44 28.12 24.12
CA VAL A 118 7.19 27.69 24.78
C VAL A 118 5.96 28.30 24.11
N ALA A 119 5.99 29.59 23.76
CA ALA A 119 4.89 30.25 23.06
C ALA A 119 4.67 29.69 21.64
N LEU A 120 5.74 29.33 20.93
CA LEU A 120 5.67 28.72 19.60
C LEU A 120 5.15 27.27 19.66
N ALA A 121 5.63 26.46 20.62
CA ALA A 121 5.11 25.11 20.85
C ALA A 121 3.61 25.14 21.20
N TRP A 122 3.17 26.10 22.02
CA TRP A 122 1.75 26.32 22.31
C TRP A 122 0.98 26.78 21.06
N LEU A 123 1.57 27.61 20.19
CA LEU A 123 0.94 28.02 18.93
C LEU A 123 0.72 26.83 18.00
N VAL A 124 1.74 26.00 17.77
CA VAL A 124 1.65 24.79 16.93
C VAL A 124 0.63 23.80 17.51
N GLY A 125 0.67 23.52 18.82
CA GLY A 125 -0.32 22.68 19.48
C GLY A 125 -1.75 23.21 19.35
N SER A 126 -1.95 24.53 19.49
CA SER A 126 -3.27 25.15 19.30
C SER A 126 -3.80 25.05 17.86
N LEU A 127 -2.90 25.04 16.87
CA LEU A 127 -3.25 24.90 15.46
C LEU A 127 -3.60 23.45 15.13
N ALA A 128 -2.80 22.49 15.61
CA ALA A 128 -3.10 21.06 15.48
C ALA A 128 -4.45 20.69 16.11
N PHE A 129 -4.73 21.19 17.32
CA PHE A 129 -6.01 20.98 18.00
C PHE A 129 -7.20 21.53 17.20
N VAL A 130 -7.06 22.67 16.52
CA VAL A 130 -8.12 23.18 15.65
C VAL A 130 -8.31 22.29 14.42
N LEU A 131 -7.25 21.74 13.84
CA LEU A 131 -7.37 20.81 12.71
C LEU A 131 -8.12 19.54 13.12
N GLU A 132 -7.84 19.01 14.32
CA GLU A 132 -8.62 17.93 14.94
C GLU A 132 -10.09 18.33 15.19
N ASP A 133 -10.34 19.50 15.80
CA ASP A 133 -11.70 19.98 16.10
C ASP A 133 -12.50 20.15 14.78
N ALA A 134 -11.85 20.64 13.71
CA ALA A 134 -12.45 20.85 12.40
C ALA A 134 -12.70 19.54 11.63
N ALA A 135 -11.86 18.52 11.83
CA ALA A 135 -12.12 17.17 11.34
C ALA A 135 -13.33 16.55 12.05
N LEU A 136 -13.41 16.69 13.38
CA LEU A 136 -14.57 16.25 14.17
C LEU A 136 -15.86 16.97 13.76
N ALA A 137 -15.80 18.29 13.50
CA ALA A 137 -16.97 19.08 13.11
C ALA A 137 -17.62 18.68 11.77
N ARG A 138 -16.95 17.87 10.93
CA ARG A 138 -17.54 17.27 9.72
C ARG A 138 -18.45 16.07 10.04
N TYR A 139 -18.24 15.40 11.17
CA TYR A 139 -19.10 14.32 11.64
C TYR A 139 -20.25 14.92 12.46
N ARG A 140 -21.43 15.06 11.83
CA ARG A 140 -22.66 15.50 12.52
C ARG A 140 -22.98 14.55 13.68
N ILE A 141 -23.27 15.14 14.85
CA ILE A 141 -23.44 14.41 16.11
C ILE A 141 -24.92 14.00 16.34
N ASP A 142 -25.87 14.68 15.68
CA ASP A 142 -27.34 14.54 15.82
C ASP A 142 -27.95 13.28 15.16
N VAL A 143 -27.30 12.12 15.29
CA VAL A 143 -27.89 10.82 14.87
C VAL A 143 -27.66 9.79 15.99
N GLU A 144 -28.72 9.10 16.40
CA GLU A 144 -28.78 8.42 17.70
C GLU A 144 -27.88 7.18 17.85
N ASP A 145 -27.64 6.40 16.80
CA ASP A 145 -26.89 5.13 16.90
C ASP A 145 -25.36 5.29 16.90
N ASN A 146 -24.88 6.05 17.89
CA ASN A 146 -23.58 6.67 17.80
C ASN A 146 -22.43 5.84 18.41
N ARG A 147 -22.27 4.58 17.96
CA ARG A 147 -21.01 3.82 18.17
C ARG A 147 -19.83 4.44 17.41
N ARG A 148 -20.08 4.93 16.19
CA ARG A 148 -19.04 5.49 15.30
C ARG A 148 -18.41 6.77 15.86
N ALA A 149 -19.16 7.81 16.24
CA ALA A 149 -18.54 9.04 16.79
C ALA A 149 -17.91 8.81 18.18
N ARG A 150 -18.38 7.84 18.97
CA ARG A 150 -17.69 7.43 20.21
C ARG A 150 -16.29 6.88 19.93
N ARG A 151 -16.13 6.00 18.92
CA ARG A 151 -14.81 5.52 18.48
C ARG A 151 -13.91 6.66 17.98
N VAL A 152 -14.44 7.52 17.11
CA VAL A 152 -13.72 8.67 16.53
C VAL A 152 -13.27 9.65 17.62
N ARG A 153 -14.11 9.96 18.62
CA ARG A 153 -13.75 10.84 19.74
C ARG A 153 -12.57 10.28 20.55
N THR A 154 -12.55 8.97 20.82
CA THR A 154 -11.43 8.32 21.50
C THR A 154 -10.15 8.32 20.65
N GLN A 155 -10.26 8.09 19.33
CA GLN A 155 -9.12 8.15 18.41
C GLN A 155 -8.51 9.56 18.34
N VAL A 156 -9.33 10.61 18.24
CA VAL A 156 -8.84 12.00 18.25
C VAL A 156 -8.25 12.38 19.61
N GLN A 157 -8.82 11.90 20.73
CA GLN A 157 -8.22 12.09 22.05
C GLN A 157 -6.85 11.39 22.21
N LEU A 158 -6.66 10.23 21.59
CA LEU A 158 -5.37 9.55 21.54
C LEU A 158 -4.36 10.34 20.69
N LEU A 159 -4.76 10.78 19.49
CA LEU A 159 -3.94 11.61 18.62
C LEU A 159 -3.49 12.90 19.34
N ARG A 160 -4.42 13.59 20.01
CA ARG A 160 -4.12 14.80 20.81
C ARG A 160 -3.06 14.56 21.87
N ARG A 161 -3.10 13.42 22.57
CA ARG A 161 -2.08 13.05 23.57
C ARG A 161 -0.71 12.84 22.94
N ILE A 162 -0.65 12.17 21.78
CA ILE A 162 0.59 11.94 21.02
C ILE A 162 1.16 13.29 20.53
N THR A 163 0.33 14.15 19.94
CA THR A 163 0.72 15.50 19.49
C THR A 163 1.27 16.35 20.65
N VAL A 164 0.64 16.31 21.83
CA VAL A 164 1.18 16.98 23.04
C VAL A 164 2.52 16.39 23.46
N ALA A 165 2.64 15.07 23.54
CA ALA A 165 3.88 14.41 23.95
C ALA A 165 5.06 14.77 23.03
N VAL A 166 4.86 14.70 21.70
CA VAL A 166 5.87 15.09 20.71
C VAL A 166 6.24 16.56 20.84
N LEU A 167 5.26 17.48 20.92
CA LEU A 167 5.53 18.91 21.07
C LEU A 167 6.27 19.24 22.37
N VAL A 168 5.96 18.56 23.48
CA VAL A 168 6.64 18.74 24.76
C VAL A 168 8.07 18.23 24.69
N VAL A 169 8.33 17.04 24.11
CA VAL A 169 9.68 16.51 23.93
C VAL A 169 10.52 17.44 23.03
N CYS A 170 9.99 17.88 21.89
CA CYS A 170 10.67 18.81 21.01
C CYS A 170 10.94 20.18 21.67
N ALA A 171 9.99 20.71 22.45
CA ALA A 171 10.18 21.96 23.18
C ALA A 171 11.24 21.85 24.29
N ILE A 172 11.23 20.77 25.07
CA ILE A 172 12.26 20.48 26.08
C ILE A 172 13.63 20.38 25.42
N ALA A 173 13.75 19.61 24.33
CA ALA A 173 15.03 19.43 23.64
C ALA A 173 15.55 20.74 23.04
N ALA A 174 14.66 21.57 22.45
CA ALA A 174 15.00 22.89 21.95
C ALA A 174 15.45 23.85 23.07
N ILE A 175 14.84 23.78 24.26
CA ILE A 175 15.29 24.53 25.45
C ILE A 175 16.67 24.04 25.92
N LEU A 176 16.90 22.73 25.99
CA LEU A 176 18.20 22.16 26.39
C LEU A 176 19.35 22.55 25.43
N LEU A 177 19.08 22.75 24.13
CA LEU A 177 20.08 23.25 23.17
C LEU A 177 20.58 24.68 23.47
N THR A 178 19.78 25.50 24.14
CA THR A 178 20.14 26.90 24.45
C THR A 178 21.29 26.96 25.45
N PHE A 179 21.22 26.16 26.52
CA PHE A 179 22.23 26.08 27.58
C PHE A 179 23.48 25.33 27.09
N PRO A 180 24.68 25.94 27.12
CA PRO A 180 25.91 25.30 26.62
C PRO A 180 26.22 23.95 27.29
N SER A 181 25.97 23.82 28.60
CA SER A 181 26.18 22.60 29.38
C SER A 181 25.15 21.50 29.11
N ALA A 182 23.91 21.86 28.75
CA ALA A 182 22.84 20.90 28.46
C ALA A 182 22.71 20.58 26.96
N ARG A 183 23.42 21.31 26.09
CA ARG A 183 23.30 21.18 24.63
C ARG A 183 23.53 19.76 24.12
N THR A 184 24.48 19.03 24.69
CA THR A 184 24.73 17.61 24.32
C THR A 184 23.52 16.72 24.62
N PHE A 185 22.80 16.96 25.72
CA PHE A 185 21.58 16.24 26.09
C PHE A 185 20.38 16.67 25.23
N GLY A 186 20.27 17.96 24.87
CA GLY A 186 19.27 18.43 23.91
C GLY A 186 19.47 17.85 22.51
N ALA A 187 20.74 17.75 22.07
CA ALA A 187 21.12 17.16 20.79
C ALA A 187 20.89 15.64 20.76
N SER A 188 21.26 14.90 21.81
CA SER A 188 21.01 13.46 21.87
C SER A 188 19.51 13.14 21.94
N LEU A 189 18.72 13.92 22.69
CA LEU A 189 17.26 13.78 22.74
C LEU A 189 16.62 14.01 21.36
N LEU A 190 17.07 15.02 20.59
CA LEU A 190 16.62 15.21 19.21
C LEU A 190 17.10 14.10 18.27
N ALA A 191 18.32 13.59 18.42
CA ALA A 191 18.82 12.49 17.61
C ALA A 191 18.01 11.20 17.84
N SER A 192 17.73 10.85 19.10
CA SER A 192 16.87 9.72 19.46
C SER A 192 15.43 9.91 18.98
N ALA A 193 14.86 11.12 19.10
CA ALA A 193 13.53 11.42 18.56
C ALA A 193 13.49 11.34 17.02
N GLY A 194 14.56 11.77 16.35
CA GLY A 194 14.75 11.64 14.90
C GLY A 194 14.76 10.18 14.45
N LEU A 195 15.61 9.35 15.07
CA LEU A 195 15.66 7.91 14.79
C LEU A 195 14.31 7.22 15.04
N LEU A 196 13.64 7.53 16.16
CA LEU A 196 12.31 7.01 16.47
C LEU A 196 11.26 7.45 15.44
N SER A 197 11.36 8.68 14.92
CA SER A 197 10.46 9.18 13.87
C SER A 197 10.66 8.47 12.52
N ILE A 198 11.87 8.05 12.19
CA ILE A 198 12.17 7.23 10.99
C ILE A 198 11.54 5.84 11.15
N VAL A 199 11.74 5.18 12.30
CA VAL A 199 11.15 3.86 12.60
C VAL A 199 9.62 3.93 12.59
N ALA A 200 9.03 4.96 13.19
CA ALA A 200 7.58 5.19 13.15
C ALA A 200 7.06 5.49 11.72
N GLY A 201 7.83 6.20 10.90
CA GLY A 201 7.51 6.47 9.49
C GLY A 201 7.51 5.19 8.65
N LEU A 202 8.50 4.31 8.83
CA LEU A 202 8.56 3.00 8.19
C LEU A 202 7.38 2.11 8.62
N ALA A 203 7.06 2.07 9.93
CA ALA A 203 5.90 1.34 10.44
C ALA A 203 4.56 1.87 9.89
N ALA A 204 4.47 3.17 9.60
CA ALA A 204 3.28 3.80 9.00
C ALA A 204 3.21 3.70 7.46
N GLN A 205 4.28 3.24 6.79
CA GLN A 205 4.44 3.30 5.33
C GLN A 205 3.28 2.64 4.57
N SER A 206 2.87 1.44 4.97
CA SER A 206 1.76 0.72 4.32
C SER A 206 0.40 1.40 4.50
N SER A 207 0.17 2.05 5.64
CA SER A 207 -1.06 2.81 5.92
C SER A 207 -1.09 4.11 5.11
N LEU A 208 0.04 4.81 5.02
CA LEU A 208 0.17 6.03 4.21
C LEU A 208 0.07 5.72 2.70
N ALA A 209 0.70 4.66 2.22
CA ALA A 209 0.59 4.20 0.84
C ALA A 209 -0.86 3.91 0.45
N ASN A 210 -1.63 3.25 1.33
CA ASN A 210 -3.06 3.04 1.13
C ASN A 210 -3.85 4.35 1.09
N VAL A 211 -3.59 5.30 2.01
CA VAL A 211 -4.21 6.63 1.99
C VAL A 211 -3.96 7.39 0.68
N PHE A 212 -2.72 7.36 0.16
CA PHE A 212 -2.39 7.97 -1.11
C PHE A 212 -3.03 7.25 -2.30
N ALA A 213 -3.07 5.92 -2.29
CA ALA A 213 -3.73 5.13 -3.33
C ALA A 213 -5.25 5.40 -3.38
N GLY A 214 -5.94 5.37 -2.24
CA GLY A 214 -7.38 5.69 -2.18
C GLY A 214 -7.68 7.12 -2.63
N MET A 215 -6.81 8.08 -2.29
CA MET A 215 -6.89 9.45 -2.78
C MET A 215 -6.66 9.53 -4.31
N GLN A 216 -5.70 8.78 -4.84
CA GLN A 216 -5.41 8.72 -6.27
C GLN A 216 -6.60 8.15 -7.05
N LEU A 217 -7.15 7.00 -6.63
CA LEU A 217 -8.32 6.37 -7.27
C LEU A 217 -9.51 7.33 -7.35
N ALA A 218 -9.77 8.09 -6.27
CA ALA A 218 -10.83 9.08 -6.19
C ALA A 218 -10.60 10.38 -7.02
N PHE A 219 -9.40 10.55 -7.60
CA PHE A 219 -9.08 11.67 -8.50
C PHE A 219 -8.81 11.25 -9.95
N THR A 220 -8.45 9.99 -10.22
CA THR A 220 -8.15 9.49 -11.56
C THR A 220 -9.32 8.82 -12.27
N ASP A 221 -10.45 8.60 -11.58
CA ASP A 221 -11.57 7.78 -12.06
C ASP A 221 -11.10 6.40 -12.55
N ALA A 222 -10.07 5.79 -11.94
CA ALA A 222 -9.56 4.49 -12.38
C ALA A 222 -10.63 3.37 -12.23
N ILE A 223 -11.38 3.45 -11.13
CA ILE A 223 -12.60 2.70 -10.84
C ILE A 223 -13.65 3.67 -10.29
N ARG A 224 -14.93 3.34 -10.44
CA ARG A 224 -16.07 4.02 -9.84
C ARG A 224 -16.88 3.04 -9.00
N VAL A 225 -17.71 3.56 -8.11
CA VAL A 225 -18.76 2.76 -7.47
C VAL A 225 -19.73 2.28 -8.56
N ASP A 226 -20.24 1.06 -8.40
CA ASP A 226 -21.04 0.31 -9.38
C ASP A 226 -20.32 -0.14 -10.68
N ASP A 227 -19.01 0.13 -10.87
CA ASP A 227 -18.24 -0.50 -11.97
C ASP A 227 -18.17 -2.03 -11.75
N VAL A 228 -18.34 -2.81 -12.83
CA VAL A 228 -18.06 -4.25 -12.86
C VAL A 228 -16.59 -4.49 -13.17
N VAL A 229 -15.92 -5.31 -12.36
CA VAL A 229 -14.49 -5.59 -12.42
C VAL A 229 -14.18 -7.07 -12.26
N VAL A 230 -13.00 -7.49 -12.74
CA VAL A 230 -12.39 -8.76 -12.37
C VAL A 230 -11.07 -8.47 -11.65
N VAL A 231 -10.94 -8.98 -10.42
CA VAL A 231 -9.77 -8.75 -9.55
C VAL A 231 -9.40 -10.08 -8.90
N ASP A 232 -8.12 -10.46 -8.97
CA ASP A 232 -7.60 -11.74 -8.47
C ASP A 232 -8.33 -12.99 -8.99
N GLY A 233 -8.96 -12.87 -10.18
CA GLY A 233 -9.79 -13.90 -10.81
C GLY A 233 -11.26 -13.92 -10.37
N GLU A 234 -11.62 -13.22 -9.30
CA GLU A 234 -13.00 -13.08 -8.84
C GLU A 234 -13.72 -11.96 -9.63
N TRP A 235 -14.89 -12.27 -10.16
CA TRP A 235 -15.77 -11.30 -10.82
C TRP A 235 -16.72 -10.66 -9.79
N GLY A 236 -16.87 -9.33 -9.86
CA GLY A 236 -17.76 -8.61 -8.97
C GLY A 236 -17.94 -7.14 -9.32
N ARG A 237 -18.62 -6.40 -8.45
CA ARG A 237 -18.92 -4.97 -8.61
C ARG A 237 -18.38 -4.15 -7.44
N ILE A 238 -17.88 -2.95 -7.71
CA ILE A 238 -17.39 -2.04 -6.66
C ILE A 238 -18.56 -1.51 -5.81
N GLU A 239 -18.59 -1.87 -4.51
CA GLU A 239 -19.63 -1.47 -3.55
C GLU A 239 -19.25 -0.20 -2.78
N GLU A 240 -18.00 -0.10 -2.29
CA GLU A 240 -17.48 1.08 -1.58
C GLU A 240 -16.02 1.35 -1.96
N ILE A 241 -15.70 2.62 -2.25
CA ILE A 241 -14.31 3.11 -2.40
C ILE A 241 -13.97 3.95 -1.16
N THR A 242 -13.22 3.37 -0.23
CA THR A 242 -12.70 4.05 0.96
C THR A 242 -11.25 4.50 0.71
N LEU A 243 -10.79 5.48 1.50
CA LEU A 243 -9.43 6.05 1.43
C LEU A 243 -8.30 5.01 1.66
N THR A 244 -8.60 3.83 2.22
CA THR A 244 -7.60 2.80 2.55
C THR A 244 -7.95 1.37 2.12
N TYR A 245 -9.19 1.14 1.70
CA TYR A 245 -9.63 -0.13 1.12
C TYR A 245 -10.74 0.11 0.09
N VAL A 246 -10.97 -0.87 -0.77
CA VAL A 246 -12.10 -0.93 -1.71
C VAL A 246 -12.86 -2.23 -1.43
N VAL A 247 -14.19 -2.19 -1.50
CA VAL A 247 -15.06 -3.35 -1.32
C VAL A 247 -15.60 -3.78 -2.67
N VAL A 248 -15.36 -5.04 -3.03
CA VAL A 248 -15.91 -5.68 -4.24
C VAL A 248 -16.97 -6.70 -3.81
N HIS A 249 -18.19 -6.53 -4.31
CA HIS A 249 -19.31 -7.45 -4.14
C HIS A 249 -19.21 -8.56 -5.19
N VAL A 250 -18.83 -9.76 -4.76
CA VAL A 250 -18.66 -10.96 -5.60
C VAL A 250 -20.03 -11.60 -5.88
N TRP A 251 -20.14 -12.32 -6.99
CA TRP A 251 -21.39 -12.97 -7.46
C TRP A 251 -22.09 -13.87 -6.43
N ASP A 252 -21.37 -14.41 -5.45
CA ASP A 252 -21.88 -15.28 -4.38
C ASP A 252 -22.21 -14.54 -3.07
N ASP A 253 -22.43 -13.22 -3.17
CA ASP A 253 -22.70 -12.29 -2.06
C ASP A 253 -21.53 -12.10 -1.06
N ARG A 254 -20.33 -12.64 -1.33
CA ARG A 254 -19.14 -12.28 -0.55
C ARG A 254 -18.73 -10.82 -0.82
N ARG A 255 -18.21 -10.15 0.22
CA ARG A 255 -17.59 -8.82 0.12
C ARG A 255 -16.08 -8.98 0.22
N LEU A 256 -15.39 -8.93 -0.91
CA LEU A 256 -13.94 -8.97 -1.00
C LEU A 256 -13.37 -7.58 -0.67
N ILE A 257 -12.69 -7.46 0.47
CA ILE A 257 -12.11 -6.19 0.94
C ILE A 257 -10.63 -6.16 0.56
N LEU A 258 -10.26 -5.29 -0.36
CA LEU A 258 -8.90 -5.15 -0.88
C LEU A 258 -8.27 -3.83 -0.42
N PRO A 259 -6.96 -3.78 -0.11
CA PRO A 259 -6.28 -2.53 0.21
C PRO A 259 -6.30 -1.59 -1.02
N SER A 260 -6.49 -0.28 -0.81
CA SER A 260 -6.54 0.69 -1.92
C SER A 260 -5.28 0.67 -2.79
N THR A 261 -4.12 0.28 -2.23
CA THR A 261 -2.89 0.09 -3.03
C THR A 261 -3.08 -0.92 -4.17
N HIS A 262 -3.91 -1.96 -4.01
CA HIS A 262 -4.05 -3.04 -4.98
C HIS A 262 -4.45 -2.52 -6.36
N PHE A 263 -5.46 -1.66 -6.42
CA PHE A 263 -5.94 -1.01 -7.65
C PHE A 263 -4.97 0.05 -8.23
N THR A 264 -3.83 0.29 -7.57
CA THR A 264 -2.76 1.19 -8.07
C THR A 264 -1.44 0.46 -8.37
N THR A 265 -1.26 -0.77 -7.89
CA THR A 265 -0.04 -1.58 -8.08
C THR A 265 -0.26 -2.83 -8.93
N THR A 266 -1.47 -3.38 -8.93
CA THR A 266 -1.83 -4.66 -9.53
C THR A 266 -2.76 -4.41 -10.73
N PRO A 267 -2.54 -5.04 -11.89
CA PRO A 267 -3.49 -5.00 -13.01
C PRO A 267 -4.84 -5.61 -12.61
N PHE A 268 -5.93 -5.04 -13.14
CA PHE A 268 -7.29 -5.54 -13.00
C PHE A 268 -8.09 -5.22 -14.27
N GLU A 269 -9.17 -5.96 -14.51
CA GLU A 269 -10.08 -5.66 -15.62
C GLU A 269 -11.23 -4.79 -15.12
N ASN A 270 -11.56 -3.72 -15.85
CA ASN A 270 -12.77 -2.93 -15.62
C ASN A 270 -13.67 -3.02 -16.85
N TRP A 271 -14.74 -3.77 -16.71
CA TRP A 271 -15.68 -4.13 -17.77
C TRP A 271 -16.70 -3.01 -18.08
N THR A 272 -16.81 -1.99 -17.23
CA THR A 272 -17.78 -0.89 -17.38
C THR A 272 -17.10 0.46 -17.75
N ARG A 273 -15.76 0.50 -17.82
CA ARG A 273 -14.97 1.75 -17.79
C ARG A 273 -15.28 2.81 -18.85
N ARG A 274 -15.92 2.43 -19.98
CA ARG A 274 -16.34 3.35 -21.05
C ARG A 274 -17.79 3.14 -21.47
N GLN A 275 -18.23 1.90 -21.58
CA GLN A 275 -19.59 1.45 -21.89
C GLN A 275 -19.83 0.13 -21.14
N ALA A 276 -21.09 -0.23 -20.86
CA ALA A 276 -21.45 -1.54 -20.29
C ALA A 276 -21.53 -2.65 -21.36
N ASP A 277 -21.73 -2.24 -22.61
CA ASP A 277 -21.47 -2.97 -23.86
C ASP A 277 -20.21 -3.86 -23.82
N LEU A 278 -20.39 -5.18 -23.73
CA LEU A 278 -19.30 -6.15 -23.65
C LEU A 278 -19.32 -7.17 -24.78
N LEU A 279 -18.16 -7.78 -25.02
CA LEU A 279 -17.96 -8.87 -25.98
C LEU A 279 -17.57 -10.14 -25.22
N GLY A 280 -18.32 -11.22 -25.45
CA GLY A 280 -18.16 -12.50 -24.77
C GLY A 280 -17.84 -13.63 -25.74
N THR A 281 -16.93 -14.50 -25.34
CA THR A 281 -16.55 -15.69 -26.10
C THR A 281 -17.26 -16.94 -25.61
N VAL A 282 -17.74 -17.78 -26.53
CA VAL A 282 -18.08 -19.18 -26.27
C VAL A 282 -17.14 -20.02 -27.10
N GLU A 283 -16.42 -20.94 -26.46
CA GLU A 283 -15.47 -21.84 -27.13
C GLU A 283 -15.99 -23.27 -27.06
N LEU A 284 -15.84 -23.99 -28.17
CA LEU A 284 -16.30 -25.35 -28.38
C LEU A 284 -15.19 -26.10 -29.11
N ASP A 285 -14.67 -27.16 -28.50
CA ASP A 285 -13.76 -28.11 -29.15
C ASP A 285 -14.59 -29.21 -29.81
N LEU A 286 -14.44 -29.35 -31.12
CA LEU A 286 -15.29 -30.15 -32.01
C LEU A 286 -14.44 -31.09 -32.86
N ASP A 287 -15.08 -32.00 -33.59
CA ASP A 287 -14.42 -32.87 -34.55
C ASP A 287 -14.16 -32.15 -35.90
N TRP A 288 -13.22 -32.67 -36.70
CA TRP A 288 -12.91 -32.21 -38.05
C TRP A 288 -14.05 -32.42 -39.05
N GLU A 289 -15.00 -33.31 -38.75
CA GLU A 289 -16.21 -33.53 -39.55
C GLU A 289 -17.30 -32.45 -39.33
N VAL A 290 -17.09 -31.43 -38.46
CA VAL A 290 -18.12 -30.42 -38.16
C VAL A 290 -18.50 -29.54 -39.37
N PRO A 291 -19.80 -29.44 -39.73
CA PRO A 291 -20.26 -28.55 -40.80
C PRO A 291 -20.34 -27.08 -40.32
N VAL A 292 -19.20 -26.39 -40.33
CA VAL A 292 -19.03 -25.03 -39.80
C VAL A 292 -20.04 -24.02 -40.36
N ASP A 293 -20.41 -24.11 -41.64
CA ASP A 293 -21.36 -23.17 -42.26
C ASP A 293 -22.82 -23.40 -41.80
N ALA A 294 -23.20 -24.65 -41.50
CA ALA A 294 -24.49 -24.92 -40.86
C ALA A 294 -24.48 -24.44 -39.40
N MET A 295 -23.35 -24.61 -38.69
CA MET A 295 -23.16 -24.09 -37.34
C MET A 295 -23.22 -22.55 -37.26
N ARG A 296 -22.74 -21.85 -38.31
CA ARG A 296 -22.91 -20.40 -38.47
C ARG A 296 -24.38 -20.01 -38.62
N ALA A 297 -25.14 -20.76 -39.44
CA ALA A 297 -26.57 -20.50 -39.63
C ALA A 297 -27.37 -20.73 -38.34
N GLU A 298 -27.08 -21.79 -37.58
CA GLU A 298 -27.71 -22.03 -36.28
C GLU A 298 -27.35 -20.93 -35.27
N LEU A 299 -26.09 -20.45 -35.22
CA LEU A 299 -25.75 -19.32 -34.36
C LEU A 299 -26.61 -18.09 -34.69
N SER A 300 -26.74 -17.72 -35.97
CA SER A 300 -27.60 -16.60 -36.38
C SER A 300 -29.04 -16.82 -35.93
N ARG A 301 -29.59 -18.02 -36.13
CA ARG A 301 -30.95 -18.39 -35.72
C ARG A 301 -31.15 -18.34 -34.19
N LEU A 302 -30.12 -18.66 -33.40
CA LEU A 302 -30.15 -18.53 -31.94
C LEU A 302 -30.09 -17.07 -31.50
N LEU A 303 -29.21 -16.26 -32.10
CA LEU A 303 -29.06 -14.84 -31.78
C LEU A 303 -30.31 -14.02 -32.17
N GLU A 304 -30.95 -14.33 -33.30
CA GLU A 304 -32.21 -13.71 -33.73
C GLU A 304 -33.42 -14.14 -32.88
N ALA A 305 -33.32 -15.25 -32.13
CA ALA A 305 -34.40 -15.79 -31.30
C ALA A 305 -34.39 -15.32 -29.84
N THR A 306 -33.45 -14.44 -29.44
CA THR A 306 -33.30 -13.98 -28.05
C THR A 306 -33.18 -12.45 -27.95
N ASP A 307 -33.75 -11.88 -26.89
CA ASP A 307 -33.63 -10.47 -26.51
C ASP A 307 -32.34 -10.16 -25.70
N LEU A 308 -31.53 -11.19 -25.42
CA LEU A 308 -30.24 -11.07 -24.74
C LEU A 308 -29.11 -10.50 -25.65
N TRP A 309 -29.27 -10.61 -26.98
CA TRP A 309 -28.30 -10.12 -27.96
C TRP A 309 -28.57 -8.67 -28.35
N ASP A 310 -27.52 -7.84 -28.39
CA ASP A 310 -27.65 -6.40 -28.71
C ASP A 310 -27.48 -6.06 -30.20
N GLY A 311 -27.32 -7.06 -31.06
CA GLY A 311 -27.22 -6.90 -32.52
C GLY A 311 -25.87 -6.39 -33.06
N ARG A 312 -24.88 -6.07 -32.21
CA ARG A 312 -23.63 -5.41 -32.67
C ARG A 312 -22.60 -6.39 -33.24
N VAL A 313 -22.42 -7.54 -32.60
CA VAL A 313 -21.45 -8.59 -32.98
C VAL A 313 -22.06 -9.96 -32.70
N GLY A 314 -22.04 -10.83 -33.70
CA GLY A 314 -22.46 -12.23 -33.60
C GLY A 314 -21.76 -13.04 -34.68
N ILE A 315 -20.56 -13.56 -34.38
CA ILE A 315 -19.70 -14.23 -35.36
C ILE A 315 -19.18 -15.57 -34.85
N LEU A 316 -18.99 -16.52 -35.75
CA LEU A 316 -18.43 -17.85 -35.48
C LEU A 316 -17.22 -18.11 -36.38
N GLN A 317 -16.07 -18.34 -35.74
CA GLN A 317 -14.78 -18.54 -36.38
C GLN A 317 -14.11 -19.81 -35.84
N VAL A 318 -13.44 -20.56 -36.71
CA VAL A 318 -12.46 -21.56 -36.28
C VAL A 318 -11.21 -20.80 -35.86
N THR A 319 -10.78 -20.97 -34.61
CA THR A 319 -9.58 -20.30 -34.07
C THR A 319 -8.37 -21.22 -33.99
N ASP A 320 -8.58 -22.53 -33.95
CA ASP A 320 -7.50 -23.53 -33.96
C ASP A 320 -7.99 -24.85 -34.57
N ALA A 321 -7.09 -25.65 -35.13
CA ALA A 321 -7.38 -26.92 -35.79
C ALA A 321 -6.16 -27.85 -35.70
N VAL A 322 -5.93 -28.42 -34.52
CA VAL A 322 -4.75 -29.23 -34.18
C VAL A 322 -5.12 -30.41 -33.27
N GLY A 323 -4.23 -31.39 -33.16
CA GLY A 323 -4.36 -32.48 -32.17
C GLY A 323 -5.56 -33.43 -32.37
N GLY A 324 -6.24 -33.37 -33.53
CA GLY A 324 -7.45 -34.15 -33.79
C GLY A 324 -8.76 -33.44 -33.42
N ALA A 325 -8.72 -32.17 -33.00
CA ALA A 325 -9.89 -31.34 -32.73
C ALA A 325 -9.86 -30.04 -33.56
N VAL A 326 -11.04 -29.40 -33.68
CA VAL A 326 -11.25 -28.08 -34.27
C VAL A 326 -11.87 -27.18 -33.21
N ARG A 327 -11.17 -26.12 -32.81
CA ARG A 327 -11.66 -25.16 -31.82
C ARG A 327 -12.43 -24.05 -32.49
N VAL A 328 -13.74 -24.05 -32.28
CA VAL A 328 -14.66 -23.00 -32.71
C VAL A 328 -14.82 -21.97 -31.59
N ARG A 329 -14.60 -20.70 -31.91
CA ARG A 329 -14.93 -19.55 -31.05
C ARG A 329 -16.10 -18.79 -31.65
N VAL A 330 -17.17 -18.68 -30.88
CA VAL A 330 -18.22 -17.67 -31.08
C VAL A 330 -17.84 -16.41 -30.32
N LEU A 331 -18.04 -15.24 -30.94
CA LEU A 331 -17.95 -13.93 -30.31
C LEU A 331 -19.33 -13.26 -30.43
N ALA A 332 -19.94 -12.95 -29.29
CA ALA A 332 -21.25 -12.31 -29.20
C ALA A 332 -21.21 -11.06 -28.31
N SER A 333 -22.04 -10.07 -28.61
CA SER A 333 -22.15 -8.82 -27.86
C SER A 333 -23.43 -8.74 -27.02
N ALA A 334 -23.33 -8.14 -25.84
CA ALA A 334 -24.51 -7.80 -25.03
C ALA A 334 -24.33 -6.45 -24.29
N ARG A 335 -25.45 -5.89 -23.85
CA ARG A 335 -25.59 -4.57 -23.19
C ARG A 335 -24.91 -4.44 -21.83
N ASP A 336 -24.71 -5.55 -21.11
CA ASP A 336 -24.16 -5.60 -19.75
C ASP A 336 -23.58 -6.99 -19.44
N ALA A 337 -22.80 -7.10 -18.37
CA ALA A 337 -22.09 -8.32 -18.01
C ALA A 337 -23.00 -9.52 -17.62
N PRO A 338 -24.08 -9.35 -16.83
CA PRO A 338 -25.04 -10.43 -16.57
C PRO A 338 -25.73 -10.95 -17.84
N THR A 339 -26.28 -10.06 -18.67
CA THR A 339 -26.94 -10.41 -19.94
C THR A 339 -25.96 -11.13 -20.87
N LEU A 340 -24.68 -10.74 -20.87
CA LEU A 340 -23.63 -11.43 -21.62
C LEU A 340 -23.36 -12.85 -21.10
N PHE A 341 -23.39 -13.08 -19.78
CA PHE A 341 -23.24 -14.41 -19.21
C PHE A 341 -24.40 -15.33 -19.65
N ASP A 342 -25.63 -14.85 -19.52
CA ASP A 342 -26.84 -15.59 -19.90
C ASP A 342 -26.84 -15.89 -21.41
N LEU A 343 -26.48 -14.91 -22.25
CA LEU A 343 -26.33 -15.09 -23.70
C LEU A 343 -25.27 -16.16 -24.04
N ARG A 344 -24.12 -16.16 -23.34
CA ARG A 344 -23.06 -17.17 -23.53
C ARG A 344 -23.51 -18.57 -23.12
N CYS A 345 -24.39 -18.70 -22.13
CA CYS A 345 -24.97 -19.99 -21.73
C CYS A 345 -26.03 -20.46 -22.74
N TYR A 346 -27.00 -19.59 -23.08
CA TYR A 346 -28.02 -19.85 -24.09
C TYR A 346 -27.42 -20.29 -25.45
N VAL A 347 -26.42 -19.56 -25.95
CA VAL A 347 -25.73 -19.90 -27.21
C VAL A 347 -24.96 -21.23 -27.10
N ARG A 348 -24.30 -21.51 -25.97
CA ARG A 348 -23.59 -22.78 -25.76
C ARG A 348 -24.54 -23.97 -25.73
N GLU A 349 -25.63 -23.86 -24.98
CA GLU A 349 -26.65 -24.91 -24.85
C GLU A 349 -27.40 -25.14 -26.16
N GLY A 350 -27.74 -24.05 -26.88
CA GLY A 350 -28.33 -24.12 -28.21
C GLY A 350 -27.44 -24.84 -29.22
N LEU A 351 -26.17 -24.44 -29.34
CA LEU A 351 -25.21 -25.05 -30.28
C LEU A 351 -24.89 -26.50 -29.94
N VAL A 352 -24.76 -26.86 -28.66
CA VAL A 352 -24.58 -28.26 -28.22
C VAL A 352 -25.83 -29.08 -28.53
N GLY A 353 -27.02 -28.56 -28.26
CA GLY A 353 -28.28 -29.21 -28.59
C GLY A 353 -28.51 -29.37 -30.10
N TRP A 354 -28.02 -28.44 -30.92
CA TRP A 354 -28.03 -28.54 -32.38
C TRP A 354 -27.05 -29.60 -32.89
N LEU A 355 -25.79 -29.58 -32.43
CA LEU A 355 -24.78 -30.60 -32.78
C LEU A 355 -25.28 -32.03 -32.47
N GLN A 356 -25.98 -32.22 -31.35
CA GLN A 356 -26.56 -33.52 -30.97
C GLN A 356 -27.72 -33.99 -31.87
N ARG A 357 -28.41 -33.10 -32.58
CA ARG A 357 -29.59 -33.42 -33.41
C ARG A 357 -29.29 -33.46 -34.92
N GLU A 358 -28.46 -32.54 -35.39
CA GLU A 358 -28.32 -32.23 -36.82
C GLU A 358 -26.91 -32.46 -37.38
N ALA A 359 -25.88 -32.46 -36.52
CA ALA A 359 -24.49 -32.67 -36.92
C ALA A 359 -23.68 -33.54 -35.92
N PRO A 360 -24.16 -34.76 -35.58
CA PRO A 360 -23.53 -35.63 -34.58
C PRO A 360 -22.12 -36.11 -34.97
N GLU A 361 -21.72 -35.95 -36.22
CA GLU A 361 -20.35 -36.07 -36.74
C GLU A 361 -19.38 -35.01 -36.21
N GLY A 362 -19.86 -33.79 -35.94
CA GLY A 362 -19.05 -32.72 -35.36
C GLY A 362 -18.75 -32.87 -33.86
N LEU A 363 -19.30 -33.88 -33.19
CA LEU A 363 -19.01 -34.18 -31.79
C LEU A 363 -17.63 -34.86 -31.65
N PRO A 364 -16.76 -34.45 -30.71
CA PRO A 364 -15.40 -34.99 -30.57
C PRO A 364 -15.32 -36.52 -30.49
N ARG A 365 -14.49 -37.13 -31.36
CA ARG A 365 -14.35 -38.59 -31.49
C ARG A 365 -12.89 -39.04 -31.47
N THR A 366 -12.54 -39.91 -30.52
CA THR A 366 -11.23 -40.59 -30.52
C THR A 366 -11.17 -41.67 -31.60
N ARG A 367 -10.58 -41.36 -32.76
CA ARG A 367 -10.39 -42.31 -33.86
C ARG A 367 -9.27 -43.30 -33.53
N TRP A 368 -9.61 -44.58 -33.30
CA TRP A 368 -8.65 -45.66 -33.09
C TRP A 368 -8.48 -46.50 -34.37
N GLU A 369 -7.41 -46.28 -35.13
CA GLU A 369 -7.04 -47.16 -36.24
C GLU A 369 -6.29 -48.39 -35.73
N ALA A 370 -7.01 -49.51 -35.56
CA ALA A 370 -6.40 -50.80 -35.33
C ALA A 370 -5.72 -51.30 -36.61
N ARG A 371 -4.41 -51.05 -36.76
CA ARG A 371 -3.60 -51.66 -37.82
C ARG A 371 -3.73 -53.18 -37.73
N GLY A 372 -4.39 -53.78 -38.72
CA GLY A 372 -4.40 -55.23 -38.89
C GLY A 372 -2.99 -55.78 -39.08
N PRO A 373 -2.79 -57.10 -38.97
CA PRO A 373 -1.50 -57.72 -39.24
C PRO A 373 -0.96 -57.25 -40.60
N LEU A 374 0.30 -56.81 -40.63
CA LEU A 374 0.99 -56.52 -41.89
C LEU A 374 0.90 -57.77 -42.75
N ALA A 375 0.19 -57.68 -43.88
CA ALA A 375 0.13 -58.76 -44.85
C ALA A 375 1.56 -59.11 -45.26
N GLU A 376 1.97 -60.36 -45.05
CA GLU A 376 3.34 -60.77 -45.35
C GLU A 376 3.66 -60.46 -46.83
N PRO A 377 4.82 -59.84 -47.12
CA PRO A 377 5.17 -59.53 -48.49
C PRO A 377 5.19 -60.84 -49.31
N PRO A 378 4.51 -60.90 -50.46
CA PRO A 378 4.23 -62.18 -51.13
C PRO A 378 5.53 -62.93 -51.44
N ASP A 379 5.61 -64.16 -50.95
CA ASP A 379 6.83 -64.97 -50.94
C ASP A 379 7.37 -65.17 -52.37
N ARG A 380 8.53 -64.56 -52.66
CA ARG A 380 9.16 -64.59 -53.99
C ARG A 380 9.88 -65.91 -54.25
N ARG A 381 9.14 -67.02 -54.20
CA ARG A 381 9.56 -68.34 -54.68
C ARG A 381 9.02 -68.59 -56.08
N GLY A 382 9.77 -68.14 -57.08
CA GLY A 382 9.42 -68.35 -58.48
C GLY A 382 10.43 -67.72 -59.45
N ASP A 383 11.33 -68.55 -59.96
CA ASP A 383 12.06 -68.41 -61.22
C ASP A 383 12.60 -67.03 -61.65
N ALA A 384 13.82 -66.72 -61.19
CA ALA A 384 14.83 -66.06 -62.02
C ALA A 384 16.21 -66.65 -61.72
N ARG A 385 16.86 -67.27 -62.71
CA ARG A 385 18.27 -67.67 -62.61
C ARG A 385 19.15 -66.43 -62.88
N PRO A 386 20.24 -66.20 -62.13
CA PRO A 386 21.25 -65.24 -62.55
C PRO A 386 22.01 -65.83 -63.75
N ASP A 387 21.93 -65.17 -64.90
CA ASP A 387 22.69 -65.55 -66.09
C ASP A 387 23.86 -64.56 -66.29
N ASP A 388 25.05 -65.11 -66.50
CA ASP A 388 26.31 -64.34 -66.55
C ASP A 388 26.46 -63.60 -67.89
N ARG A 389 26.55 -62.26 -67.87
CA ARG A 389 27.36 -61.44 -68.82
C ARG A 389 27.42 -59.94 -68.49
N ALA A 390 28.42 -59.29 -69.10
CA ALA A 390 28.59 -57.85 -69.28
C ALA A 390 29.01 -56.97 -68.07
N ARG A 391 30.31 -57.02 -67.75
CA ARG A 391 31.13 -55.77 -67.69
C ARG A 391 31.37 -55.30 -69.15
N PRO A 392 31.43 -53.99 -69.48
CA PRO A 392 32.54 -53.09 -69.08
C PRO A 392 32.05 -51.62 -68.81
N ASP A 393 32.85 -50.58 -68.55
CA ASP A 393 34.28 -50.41 -68.21
C ASP A 393 34.50 -49.12 -67.37
N ASP A 394 35.74 -48.84 -66.96
CA ASP A 394 36.12 -47.60 -66.25
C ASP A 394 35.84 -46.28 -67.02
N ARG A 395 35.38 -45.25 -66.29
CA ARG A 395 36.06 -43.93 -66.08
C ARG A 395 35.13 -42.86 -65.49
N ALA A 396 35.42 -42.38 -64.27
CA ALA A 396 35.41 -40.95 -63.87
C ALA A 396 35.52 -40.77 -62.32
N ARG A 397 36.70 -40.34 -61.87
CA ARG A 397 36.91 -39.43 -60.72
C ARG A 397 37.54 -38.14 -61.32
N PRO A 398 37.42 -36.94 -60.72
CA PRO A 398 37.45 -36.62 -59.28
C PRO A 398 36.21 -35.78 -58.85
N ASP A 399 36.14 -35.04 -57.73
CA ASP A 399 37.15 -34.58 -56.76
C ASP A 399 36.56 -34.31 -55.36
N ASP A 400 37.42 -34.05 -54.36
CA ASP A 400 37.03 -33.72 -52.98
C ASP A 400 36.43 -32.31 -52.84
N ARG A 401 35.38 -32.15 -52.00
CA ARG A 401 35.26 -31.11 -50.93
C ARG A 401 33.94 -31.13 -50.15
N ALA A 402 34.00 -30.49 -48.96
CA ALA A 402 32.90 -30.03 -48.09
C ALA A 402 32.05 -31.09 -47.35
N ARG A 403 32.43 -31.34 -46.08
CA ARG A 403 31.43 -31.46 -44.98
C ARG A 403 30.95 -30.06 -44.56
N PRO A 404 29.81 -29.96 -43.86
CA PRO A 404 29.89 -29.60 -42.44
C PRO A 404 29.04 -30.49 -41.51
N ASP A 405 29.18 -30.27 -40.20
CA ASP A 405 28.87 -31.23 -39.12
C ASP A 405 27.40 -31.35 -38.67
N ASP A 406 27.12 -32.43 -37.95
CA ASP A 406 25.90 -32.66 -37.16
C ASP A 406 25.62 -31.59 -36.10
N ARG A 407 24.34 -31.20 -35.92
CA ARG A 407 23.81 -30.81 -34.59
C ARG A 407 22.35 -31.22 -34.38
N ALA A 408 22.13 -31.82 -33.20
CA ALA A 408 20.89 -31.90 -32.41
C ALA A 408 19.62 -32.55 -33.03
N ARG A 409 19.31 -33.76 -32.52
CA ARG A 409 17.93 -34.20 -32.28
C ARG A 409 17.37 -33.54 -31.02
N PRO A 410 16.04 -33.59 -30.81
CA PRO A 410 15.49 -34.11 -29.55
C PRO A 410 14.73 -35.44 -29.72
N ASP A 411 14.44 -36.14 -28.63
CA ASP A 411 13.91 -37.51 -28.61
C ASP A 411 12.38 -37.62 -28.38
N ASP A 412 11.84 -38.80 -28.69
CA ASP A 412 10.47 -39.27 -28.42
C ASP A 412 10.25 -39.76 -26.96
N ARG A 413 8.97 -40.01 -26.61
CA ARG A 413 8.38 -40.73 -25.43
C ARG A 413 8.05 -39.84 -24.22
N ALA A 414 6.91 -39.99 -23.52
CA ALA A 414 5.72 -40.87 -23.62
C ALA A 414 4.46 -40.07 -23.09
N ARG A 415 3.16 -40.39 -23.26
CA ARG A 415 2.32 -41.62 -23.11
C ARG A 415 2.42 -42.25 -21.70
N GLN A 416 1.39 -42.74 -20.99
CA GLN A 416 -0.09 -42.93 -21.12
C GLN A 416 -0.65 -43.23 -19.69
N ASP A 417 -1.93 -43.27 -19.28
CA ASP A 417 -3.31 -43.12 -19.84
C ASP A 417 -4.08 -42.06 -18.95
N ASP A 418 -5.41 -41.83 -18.83
CA ASP A 418 -6.72 -42.53 -18.98
C ASP A 418 -7.01 -43.65 -17.93
N LEU A 419 -8.22 -43.97 -17.41
CA LEU A 419 -9.64 -43.80 -17.84
C LEU A 419 -10.67 -43.57 -16.69
N THR A 420 -11.87 -43.10 -17.10
CA THR A 420 -13.25 -43.04 -16.54
C THR A 420 -13.76 -44.16 -15.56
N ARG A 421 -14.94 -44.16 -14.88
CA ARG A 421 -16.36 -43.72 -15.13
C ARG A 421 -17.20 -43.45 -13.85
N PRO A 422 -18.40 -42.81 -13.95
CA PRO A 422 -19.42 -42.72 -12.89
C PRO A 422 -20.43 -43.89 -12.87
N VAL A 423 -21.31 -43.94 -11.85
CA VAL A 423 -22.43 -44.89 -11.67
C VAL A 423 -23.69 -44.15 -11.22
N ASP A 424 -24.87 -44.59 -11.70
CA ASP A 424 -26.22 -44.07 -11.39
C ASP A 424 -27.01 -45.08 -10.52
N LEU A 425 -27.99 -44.61 -9.72
CA LEU A 425 -29.09 -45.44 -9.16
C LEU A 425 -30.20 -44.59 -8.47
N THR A 426 -31.43 -45.10 -8.55
CA THR A 426 -32.73 -44.43 -8.27
C THR A 426 -33.19 -44.35 -6.81
N ARG A 427 -34.13 -43.41 -6.52
CA ARG A 427 -34.95 -43.34 -5.28
C ARG A 427 -36.02 -44.46 -5.18
N PRO A 428 -36.66 -44.65 -4.00
CA PRO A 428 -37.98 -44.04 -3.76
C PRO A 428 -38.19 -43.42 -2.35
N ASP A 429 -39.43 -43.02 -2.04
CA ASP A 429 -39.90 -42.27 -0.84
C ASP A 429 -39.78 -43.06 0.51
N GLN A 430 -40.09 -42.57 1.73
CA GLN A 430 -41.14 -41.62 2.20
C GLN A 430 -40.91 -41.22 3.70
N PRO A 431 -41.88 -40.62 4.43
CA PRO A 431 -42.15 -39.18 4.63
C PRO A 431 -41.51 -38.55 5.90
N ALA A 432 -41.77 -37.25 6.12
CA ALA A 432 -41.32 -36.48 7.29
C ALA A 432 -42.33 -36.48 8.48
N PRO A 433 -41.87 -36.22 9.72
CA PRO A 433 -42.73 -35.93 10.87
C PRO A 433 -43.12 -34.44 10.95
N ASP A 434 -44.33 -34.18 11.44
CA ASP A 434 -44.85 -32.85 11.80
C ASP A 434 -44.83 -32.69 13.34
N ASP A 435 -44.45 -31.50 13.84
CA ASP A 435 -44.65 -31.09 15.24
C ASP A 435 -44.78 -29.57 15.34
N SER A 436 -45.78 -29.11 16.09
CA SER A 436 -46.28 -27.74 16.11
C SER A 436 -46.30 -27.15 17.52
N SER A 437 -45.14 -26.67 18.00
CA SER A 437 -45.10 -25.81 19.20
C SER A 437 -43.94 -24.78 19.21
N PRO A 438 -44.16 -23.53 19.64
CA PRO A 438 -43.16 -22.46 19.58
C PRO A 438 -42.23 -22.42 20.81
N ARG A 439 -41.05 -23.04 20.74
CA ARG A 439 -40.02 -22.89 21.79
C ARG A 439 -39.29 -21.55 21.69
N THR A 440 -39.12 -20.86 22.83
CA THR A 440 -38.66 -19.47 22.86
C THR A 440 -37.14 -19.33 22.80
N ARG A 441 -36.66 -18.15 22.38
CA ARG A 441 -35.24 -17.79 22.17
C ARG A 441 -34.36 -17.80 23.44
N ARG A 442 -34.86 -18.29 24.58
CA ARG A 442 -34.22 -18.18 25.90
C ARG A 442 -33.59 -19.47 26.45
N GLU A 443 -33.90 -20.62 25.85
CA GLU A 443 -33.40 -21.93 26.31
C GLU A 443 -32.02 -22.25 25.70
N ARG A 444 -31.83 -22.01 24.38
CA ARG A 444 -30.55 -22.21 23.64
C ARG A 444 -29.35 -21.36 24.14
N ALA A 445 -29.48 -20.64 25.25
CA ALA A 445 -28.48 -19.77 25.83
C ALA A 445 -28.03 -20.19 27.25
N ARG A 446 -28.44 -21.38 27.72
CA ARG A 446 -28.01 -21.95 29.01
C ARG A 446 -27.09 -23.16 28.82
N ASP A 447 -27.48 -24.08 27.94
CA ASP A 447 -26.75 -25.33 27.67
C ASP A 447 -25.36 -25.10 27.04
N ALA A 448 -25.04 -23.88 26.61
CA ALA A 448 -23.79 -23.50 25.94
C ALA A 448 -22.71 -22.90 26.88
N VAL A 449 -22.87 -23.03 28.20
CA VAL A 449 -22.00 -22.36 29.20
C VAL A 449 -21.38 -23.32 30.23
N GLU A 450 -21.90 -24.55 30.36
CA GLU A 450 -21.52 -25.47 31.44
C GLU A 450 -20.46 -26.53 31.05
N ASP A 451 -20.03 -26.54 29.79
CA ASP A 451 -19.15 -27.56 29.19
C ASP A 451 -17.71 -27.05 28.93
N THR A 452 -17.22 -26.09 29.74
CA THR A 452 -15.88 -25.50 29.60
C THR A 452 -15.13 -25.44 30.93
N LEU A 453 -14.95 -26.60 31.57
CA LEU A 453 -13.99 -26.80 32.67
C LEU A 453 -13.81 -28.29 33.02
N LEU A 454 -12.96 -29.02 32.29
CA LEU A 454 -12.25 -30.24 32.75
C LEU A 454 -11.30 -30.76 31.64
N MET A 455 -10.01 -30.86 31.92
CA MET A 455 -9.01 -31.42 30.99
C MET A 455 -7.87 -32.11 31.78
N PRO A 456 -7.80 -33.46 31.79
CA PRO A 456 -6.65 -34.21 32.29
C PRO A 456 -5.57 -34.41 31.17
N PRO A 457 -4.31 -34.73 31.53
CA PRO A 457 -3.20 -34.67 30.59
C PRO A 457 -2.98 -35.95 29.75
N ALA A 458 -2.56 -35.74 28.50
CA ALA A 458 -1.70 -36.58 27.66
C ALA A 458 -1.90 -38.12 27.61
N ALA A 459 -2.43 -38.60 26.48
CA ALA A 459 -2.25 -39.97 25.96
C ALA A 459 -2.09 -39.92 24.43
N GLN A 460 -1.69 -41.04 23.80
CA GLN A 460 -1.17 -41.09 22.42
C GLN A 460 -2.16 -41.62 21.37
N ASP A 461 -1.76 -41.43 20.10
CA ASP A 461 -2.18 -42.15 18.88
C ASP A 461 -3.64 -42.13 18.40
N ALA A 462 -3.88 -41.27 17.39
CA ALA A 462 -4.91 -41.44 16.37
C ALA A 462 -4.46 -40.85 15.01
N ARG A 463 -3.37 -41.38 14.42
CA ARG A 463 -2.87 -40.96 13.10
C ARG A 463 -3.59 -41.70 11.96
N LEU A 464 -4.69 -41.14 11.44
CA LEU A 464 -5.36 -41.64 10.23
C LEU A 464 -5.82 -40.50 9.31
N PHE A 465 -4.93 -40.05 8.43
CA PHE A 465 -5.20 -39.75 7.02
C PHE A 465 -3.86 -39.47 6.31
N THR A 466 -3.50 -40.32 5.35
CA THR A 466 -2.17 -40.30 4.70
C THR A 466 -2.23 -39.63 3.34
N GLY A 467 -1.44 -38.55 3.15
CA GLY A 467 -0.89 -38.27 1.82
C GLY A 467 0.09 -39.39 1.42
N SER A 468 0.29 -39.61 0.11
CA SER A 468 1.20 -40.65 -0.36
C SER A 468 2.66 -40.36 0.04
N ILE A 469 3.41 -41.41 0.35
CA ILE A 469 4.84 -41.32 0.76
C ILE A 469 5.66 -40.57 -0.31
N GLU A 470 5.35 -40.83 -1.58
CA GLU A 470 5.96 -40.22 -2.76
C GLU A 470 5.76 -38.68 -2.85
N ALA A 471 4.76 -38.11 -2.17
CA ALA A 471 4.57 -36.66 -2.04
C ALA A 471 5.46 -36.06 -0.94
N LEU A 472 5.68 -36.80 0.16
CA LEU A 472 6.61 -36.41 1.23
C LEU A 472 8.07 -36.47 0.76
N GLU A 473 8.43 -37.46 -0.07
CA GLU A 473 9.77 -37.56 -0.65
C GLU A 473 10.03 -36.44 -1.66
N ARG A 474 9.06 -36.12 -2.53
CA ARG A 474 9.12 -34.93 -3.41
C ARG A 474 9.19 -33.61 -2.63
N SER A 475 8.51 -33.50 -1.50
CA SER A 475 8.62 -32.32 -0.61
C SER A 475 10.01 -32.19 0.02
N ARG A 476 10.74 -33.30 0.22
CA ARG A 476 12.11 -33.28 0.78
C ARG A 476 13.18 -33.02 -0.28
N SER A 477 13.00 -33.49 -1.52
CA SER A 477 13.97 -33.25 -2.60
C SER A 477 13.89 -31.85 -3.22
N PHE A 478 12.79 -31.11 -3.00
CA PHE A 478 12.65 -29.70 -3.41
C PHE A 478 13.00 -28.67 -2.33
N GLN A 479 13.19 -29.09 -1.08
CA GLN A 479 13.84 -28.23 -0.09
C GLN A 479 15.35 -28.31 -0.31
N GLY A 480 16.02 -27.15 -0.29
CA GLY A 480 17.48 -27.09 -0.39
C GLY A 480 18.17 -27.76 0.81
N PRO A 481 19.52 -27.89 0.78
CA PRO A 481 20.28 -28.41 1.91
C PRO A 481 19.85 -27.73 3.22
N GLY A 482 19.61 -28.54 4.25
CA GLY A 482 19.20 -28.04 5.57
C GLY A 482 20.30 -27.22 6.23
N GLN A 483 19.94 -26.50 7.30
CA GLN A 483 20.89 -25.65 8.02
C GLN A 483 22.00 -26.48 8.68
N ASP A 484 21.72 -27.73 9.05
CA ASP A 484 22.72 -28.74 9.42
C ASP A 484 23.84 -28.90 8.37
N VAL A 485 23.49 -28.91 7.08
CA VAL A 485 24.45 -29.02 5.97
C VAL A 485 25.19 -27.70 5.68
N PHE A 486 24.71 -26.58 6.22
CA PHE A 486 25.47 -25.31 6.23
C PHE A 486 26.40 -25.24 7.43
N ASP A 487 25.91 -25.56 8.64
CA ASP A 487 26.68 -25.59 9.88
C ASP A 487 27.87 -26.57 9.79
N GLU A 488 27.67 -27.75 9.20
CA GLU A 488 28.73 -28.75 8.94
C GLU A 488 29.78 -28.24 7.94
N ARG A 489 29.41 -27.36 7.00
CA ARG A 489 30.34 -26.73 6.05
C ARG A 489 31.11 -25.57 6.65
N GLU A 490 30.49 -24.77 7.54
CA GLU A 490 31.21 -23.73 8.27
C GLU A 490 32.22 -24.35 9.24
N GLN A 491 31.85 -25.42 9.95
CA GLN A 491 32.79 -26.18 10.80
C GLN A 491 33.96 -26.79 10.00
N HIS A 492 33.69 -27.40 8.84
CA HIS A 492 34.77 -27.90 7.98
C HIS A 492 35.63 -26.79 7.37
N ALA A 493 35.09 -25.58 7.17
CA ALA A 493 35.87 -24.42 6.73
C ALA A 493 36.80 -23.90 7.84
N GLU A 494 36.34 -23.85 9.10
CA GLU A 494 37.17 -23.48 10.25
C GLU A 494 38.27 -24.50 10.56
N GLU A 495 38.04 -25.80 10.39
CA GLU A 495 39.10 -26.82 10.56
C GLU A 495 40.18 -26.81 9.45
N THR A 496 39.90 -26.23 8.28
CA THR A 496 40.78 -26.36 7.09
C THR A 496 41.68 -25.14 6.85
N ASP A 497 41.60 -24.06 7.64
CA ASP A 497 42.46 -22.87 7.51
C ASP A 497 43.46 -22.66 8.67
N PRO A 498 44.63 -23.33 8.66
CA PRO A 498 45.73 -23.07 9.58
C PRO A 498 46.57 -21.85 9.14
N GLY A 499 45.93 -20.73 8.74
CA GLY A 499 46.53 -19.80 7.78
C GLY A 499 46.68 -18.30 8.12
N THR A 500 46.06 -17.70 9.15
CA THR A 500 46.45 -16.31 9.56
C THR A 500 46.11 -15.87 10.99
N ARG A 501 47.12 -15.88 11.88
CA ARG A 501 47.24 -14.91 13.00
C ARG A 501 48.71 -14.54 13.21
N GLY A 502 49.05 -13.32 12.81
CA GLY A 502 50.30 -12.61 13.11
C GLY A 502 49.97 -11.17 13.49
#